data_AF-A0A812W5A6-F1
#
_entry.id   AF-A0A812W5A6-F1
#
_cell.length_a   1.000
_cell.length_b   1.000
_cell.length_c   1.000
_cell.angle_alpha   90.00
_cell.angle_beta   90.00
_cell.angle_gamma   90.00
#
_symmetry.space_group_name_H-M   'P 1'
#
loop_
_entity.id
_entity.type
_entity.pdbx_description
1 polymer ?
#
loop_
_entity_poly.entity_id
_entity_poly.type
_entity_poly.pdbx_seq_one_letter_code
_entity_poly.pdbx_strand_id
1 'polypeptide(L)'
;MEELSKGMKDPTVAKLAKEACPPGTSGISRYAGSIAKWLAEFSDKGGFLHFLSLFSREFGEQCNVGEDFWSYVASTQYLPADKVLVRLAFLTTQFSCPAHKIQDGFSRLLVKGDWDKLKKLKQEVAEMESFLYQAWQDTASRLPNLEAARSFGMICMRMTLHLVGKQKMGRDSKTFKDLPAIFHEFQKQTGKVTSESSAAAPTAESTPAGPGLVSLGQAYDPLWQAQQKLDLSIGNLYQMDGELYELTAMSQDFVTLKKRELFDDSTVQVETWTCHKKLRPSKTSAPYLLEAAVAKQHHPGAASKQQATFATVYTQLLEATTKLEHKNLWKMIAVNPVARTAYSLQKIPAHQLTFVPCTDSPQQMSIKKPEAKHWGEVVFQGVTYFILAPKAFKAATTEKPSTGCTAPFWYLKPDEDPLLDWKEKSVGGLQISCLSNPRAIEKHALLTMPVLEEPEAEEAVKLQFKGRSWVVPAGFLSEEDEEQFVRLRVSCYGLCILLGCCKKIRNPSLKACMALKQLVDARNRKLGLVEEEDKKPKLFGDDERPSPKRKRKAQALESPKLDLDLPDGSGIVTVKAVKWTREDLSVLLEAEQLERLFKFLVAEEFSFEAESRGYRKTGNHAKKPKMRDPEEPSESD
;
A
#
# COMPACT_ATOMS: atom_id res chain seq x y z
N MET A 1 -33.47 -6.64 -5.72
CA MET A 1 -33.14 -7.33 -6.99
C MET A 1 -34.34 -7.50 -7.93
N GLU A 2 -35.55 -7.80 -7.44
CA GLU A 2 -36.74 -7.94 -8.30
C GLU A 2 -37.21 -6.65 -9.00
N GLU A 3 -37.00 -5.47 -8.41
CA GLU A 3 -37.29 -4.19 -9.10
C GLU A 3 -36.20 -3.76 -10.11
N LEU A 4 -34.98 -4.28 -9.99
CA LEU A 4 -33.91 -4.05 -10.97
C LEU A 4 -34.06 -4.94 -12.21
N SER A 5 -34.69 -6.11 -12.06
CA SER A 5 -35.01 -7.04 -13.16
C SER A 5 -36.12 -6.52 -14.09
N LYS A 6 -37.08 -5.74 -13.59
CA LYS A 6 -38.22 -5.23 -14.40
C LYS A 6 -37.81 -4.17 -15.44
N GLY A 7 -36.64 -3.54 -15.31
CA GLY A 7 -36.16 -2.47 -16.19
C GLY A 7 -35.45 -2.90 -17.47
N MET A 8 -35.14 -4.19 -17.65
CA MET A 8 -34.47 -4.70 -18.87
C MET A 8 -35.39 -4.88 -20.09
N LYS A 9 -36.63 -4.37 -20.03
CA LYS A 9 -37.61 -4.46 -21.12
C LYS A 9 -37.54 -3.33 -22.14
N ASP A 10 -36.70 -2.30 -21.93
CA ASP A 10 -36.43 -1.30 -22.97
C ASP A 10 -35.39 -1.86 -23.97
N PRO A 11 -35.79 -2.21 -25.21
CA PRO A 11 -34.91 -2.83 -26.18
C PRO A 11 -33.74 -1.91 -26.59
N THR A 12 -33.86 -0.59 -26.40
CA THR A 12 -32.85 0.40 -26.77
C THR A 12 -31.65 0.39 -25.82
N VAL A 13 -31.93 0.33 -24.51
CA VAL A 13 -30.91 0.29 -23.44
C VAL A 13 -30.16 -1.04 -23.47
N ALA A 14 -30.86 -2.14 -23.68
CA ALA A 14 -30.26 -3.47 -23.79
C ALA A 14 -29.35 -3.61 -25.02
N LYS A 15 -29.71 -2.97 -26.15
CA LYS A 15 -28.89 -2.94 -27.36
C LYS A 15 -27.61 -2.12 -27.17
N LEU A 16 -27.72 -0.91 -26.63
CA LEU A 16 -26.57 -0.06 -26.29
C LEU A 16 -25.58 -0.74 -25.34
N ALA A 17 -26.10 -1.44 -24.31
CA ALA A 17 -25.26 -2.17 -23.37
C ALA A 17 -24.46 -3.31 -24.03
N LYS A 18 -25.11 -4.06 -24.93
CA LYS A 18 -24.48 -5.16 -25.68
C LYS A 18 -23.45 -4.66 -26.70
N GLU A 19 -23.72 -3.55 -27.38
CA GLU A 19 -22.82 -2.96 -28.37
C GLU A 19 -21.57 -2.35 -27.72
N ALA A 20 -21.71 -1.67 -26.58
CA ALA A 20 -20.59 -1.02 -25.91
C ALA A 20 -19.75 -1.98 -25.03
N CYS A 21 -20.35 -3.04 -24.49
CA CYS A 21 -19.71 -4.00 -23.61
C CYS A 21 -20.09 -5.45 -23.97
N PRO A 22 -19.45 -6.06 -24.98
CA PRO A 22 -19.70 -7.46 -25.31
C PRO A 22 -19.45 -8.37 -24.10
N PRO A 23 -20.25 -9.45 -23.90
CA PRO A 23 -20.12 -10.33 -22.75
C PRO A 23 -18.69 -10.88 -22.62
N GLY A 24 -18.09 -10.79 -21.43
CA GLY A 24 -16.77 -11.38 -21.14
C GLY A 24 -15.57 -10.53 -21.54
N THR A 25 -15.75 -9.30 -22.01
CA THR A 25 -14.65 -8.44 -22.50
C THR A 25 -14.06 -7.47 -21.48
N SER A 26 -14.72 -7.26 -20.33
CA SER A 26 -14.21 -6.39 -19.25
C SER A 26 -14.98 -6.63 -17.95
N GLY A 27 -14.38 -6.28 -16.79
CA GLY A 27 -15.07 -6.26 -15.50
C GLY A 27 -16.35 -5.38 -15.47
N ILE A 28 -16.48 -4.45 -16.42
CA ILE A 28 -17.64 -3.59 -16.62
C ILE A 28 -18.85 -4.34 -17.20
N SER A 29 -18.66 -5.43 -17.95
CA SER A 29 -19.78 -6.13 -18.60
C SER A 29 -20.83 -6.60 -17.60
N ARG A 30 -20.43 -6.87 -16.35
CA ARG A 30 -21.31 -7.24 -15.22
C ARG A 30 -22.23 -6.11 -14.78
N TYR A 31 -21.83 -4.87 -15.00
CA TYR A 31 -22.54 -3.66 -14.60
C TYR A 31 -23.18 -2.93 -15.79
N ALA A 32 -22.89 -3.35 -17.03
CA ALA A 32 -23.28 -2.65 -18.25
C ALA A 32 -24.79 -2.35 -18.33
N GLY A 33 -25.66 -3.29 -17.91
CA GLY A 33 -27.11 -3.07 -17.87
C GLY A 33 -27.53 -1.99 -16.87
N SER A 34 -26.96 -2.00 -15.67
CA SER A 34 -27.24 -0.99 -14.64
C SER A 34 -26.65 0.37 -15.01
N ILE A 35 -25.44 0.40 -15.60
CA ILE A 35 -24.82 1.62 -16.11
C ILE A 35 -25.66 2.19 -17.24
N ALA A 36 -26.09 1.37 -18.21
CA ALA A 36 -26.89 1.83 -19.34
C ALA A 36 -28.24 2.40 -18.90
N LYS A 37 -28.91 1.76 -17.92
CA LYS A 37 -30.15 2.27 -17.35
C LYS A 37 -29.94 3.62 -16.65
N TRP A 38 -28.92 3.71 -15.80
CA TRP A 38 -28.55 4.96 -15.14
C TRP A 38 -28.23 6.05 -16.17
N LEU A 39 -27.42 5.75 -17.18
CA LEU A 39 -27.06 6.72 -18.23
C LEU A 39 -28.25 7.17 -19.07
N ALA A 40 -29.23 6.31 -19.31
CA ALA A 40 -30.46 6.67 -20.04
C ALA A 40 -31.31 7.72 -19.28
N GLU A 41 -31.18 7.81 -17.96
CA GLU A 41 -31.86 8.83 -17.15
C GLU A 41 -31.18 10.21 -17.23
N PHE A 42 -29.90 10.27 -17.63
CA PHE A 42 -29.07 11.48 -17.50
C PHE A 42 -28.34 11.91 -18.77
N SER A 43 -28.32 11.10 -19.83
CA SER A 43 -27.66 11.42 -21.08
C SER A 43 -28.32 10.72 -22.27
N ASP A 44 -28.24 11.36 -23.43
CA ASP A 44 -28.73 10.87 -24.72
C ASP A 44 -27.77 9.88 -25.41
N LYS A 45 -26.64 9.49 -24.78
CA LYS A 45 -25.50 8.91 -25.51
C LYS A 45 -24.85 7.69 -24.84
N GLY A 46 -24.69 6.63 -25.62
CA GLY A 46 -23.83 5.48 -25.32
C GLY A 46 -22.33 5.80 -25.20
N GLY A 47 -21.93 7.07 -25.41
CA GLY A 47 -20.53 7.52 -25.35
C GLY A 47 -19.87 7.28 -23.98
N PHE A 48 -20.59 7.48 -22.87
CA PHE A 48 -20.04 7.21 -21.53
C PHE A 48 -19.79 5.73 -21.28
N LEU A 49 -20.71 4.87 -21.73
CA LEU A 49 -20.55 3.42 -21.60
C LEU A 49 -19.40 2.93 -22.49
N HIS A 50 -19.27 3.49 -23.69
CA HIS A 50 -18.16 3.21 -24.60
C HIS A 50 -16.81 3.64 -23.99
N PHE A 51 -16.73 4.85 -23.44
CA PHE A 51 -15.57 5.34 -22.70
C PHE A 51 -15.20 4.41 -21.55
N LEU A 52 -16.16 4.07 -20.67
CA LEU A 52 -15.94 3.19 -19.53
C LEU A 52 -15.44 1.81 -19.97
N SER A 53 -16.02 1.24 -21.02
CA SER A 53 -15.60 -0.05 -21.61
C SER A 53 -14.14 -0.01 -22.05
N LEU A 54 -13.76 1.00 -22.84
CA LEU A 54 -12.39 1.19 -23.31
C LEU A 54 -11.40 1.41 -22.15
N PHE A 55 -11.73 2.31 -21.23
CA PHE A 55 -10.87 2.66 -20.11
C PHE A 55 -10.70 1.49 -19.12
N SER A 56 -11.77 0.73 -18.86
CA SER A 56 -11.71 -0.44 -17.98
C SER A 56 -10.95 -1.62 -18.59
N ARG A 57 -10.92 -1.78 -19.91
CA ARG A 57 -10.01 -2.75 -20.55
C ARG A 57 -8.54 -2.39 -20.30
N GLU A 58 -8.20 -1.11 -20.34
CA GLU A 58 -6.82 -0.66 -20.13
C GLU A 58 -6.40 -0.71 -18.65
N PHE A 59 -7.29 -0.32 -17.74
CA PHE A 59 -6.92 -0.14 -16.33
C PHE A 59 -7.67 -1.05 -15.34
N GLY A 60 -8.75 -1.73 -15.72
CA GLY A 60 -9.69 -2.35 -14.78
C GLY A 60 -10.13 -3.78 -15.12
N GLU A 61 -9.41 -4.49 -15.98
CA GLU A 61 -9.87 -5.75 -16.58
C GLU A 61 -10.32 -6.81 -15.56
N GLN A 62 -9.67 -6.87 -14.38
CA GLN A 62 -9.97 -7.83 -13.30
C GLN A 62 -10.68 -7.21 -12.07
N CYS A 63 -11.11 -5.95 -12.15
CA CYS A 63 -11.56 -5.19 -10.98
C CYS A 63 -13.10 -5.11 -10.90
N ASN A 64 -13.71 -5.69 -9.86
CA ASN A 64 -15.15 -5.51 -9.57
C ASN A 64 -15.38 -4.30 -8.66
N VAL A 65 -16.42 -3.50 -8.93
CA VAL A 65 -16.74 -2.31 -8.11
C VAL A 65 -17.50 -2.65 -6.83
N GLY A 66 -18.17 -3.81 -6.80
CA GLY A 66 -19.03 -4.24 -5.70
C GLY A 66 -20.42 -3.60 -5.77
N GLU A 67 -21.46 -4.39 -5.48
CA GLU A 67 -22.86 -3.96 -5.62
C GLU A 67 -23.21 -2.79 -4.69
N ASP A 68 -22.66 -2.78 -3.47
CA ASP A 68 -22.89 -1.71 -2.49
C ASP A 68 -22.39 -0.35 -2.97
N PHE A 69 -21.17 -0.30 -3.51
CA PHE A 69 -20.60 0.95 -4.00
C PHE A 69 -21.31 1.41 -5.27
N TRP A 70 -21.58 0.48 -6.19
CA TRP A 70 -22.36 0.74 -7.40
C TRP A 70 -23.73 1.34 -7.06
N SER A 71 -24.47 0.69 -6.17
CA SER A 71 -25.77 1.15 -5.71
C SER A 71 -25.65 2.53 -5.08
N TYR A 72 -24.60 2.78 -4.30
CA TYR A 72 -24.40 4.10 -3.70
C TYR A 72 -24.18 5.20 -4.75
N VAL A 73 -23.37 4.96 -5.78
CA VAL A 73 -23.13 5.93 -6.87
C VAL A 73 -24.39 6.15 -7.71
N ALA A 74 -25.12 5.07 -8.02
CA ALA A 74 -26.28 5.11 -8.90
C ALA A 74 -27.56 5.61 -8.20
N SER A 75 -27.75 5.31 -6.91
CA SER A 75 -29.02 5.53 -6.20
C SER A 75 -29.02 6.73 -5.25
N THR A 76 -27.89 7.41 -5.01
CA THR A 76 -27.88 8.47 -4.00
C THR A 76 -28.54 9.76 -4.47
N GLN A 77 -29.59 10.15 -3.73
CA GLN A 77 -30.33 11.41 -3.85
C GLN A 77 -29.51 12.67 -3.44
N TYR A 78 -28.28 12.50 -2.92
CA TYR A 78 -27.53 13.58 -2.29
C TYR A 78 -26.66 14.40 -3.25
N LEU A 79 -26.25 13.82 -4.37
CA LEU A 79 -25.68 14.58 -5.47
C LEU A 79 -26.85 14.95 -6.39
N PRO A 80 -27.04 16.24 -6.72
CA PRO A 80 -28.02 16.66 -7.70
C PRO A 80 -27.92 15.83 -8.99
N ALA A 81 -29.08 15.58 -9.61
CA ALA A 81 -29.22 14.76 -10.81
C ALA A 81 -28.26 15.18 -11.95
N ASP A 82 -27.96 16.47 -12.04
CA ASP A 82 -27.09 17.11 -13.04
C ASP A 82 -25.59 16.89 -12.82
N LYS A 83 -25.17 16.18 -11.75
CA LYS A 83 -23.75 15.89 -11.47
C LYS A 83 -23.31 14.52 -12.02
N VAL A 84 -23.54 14.35 -13.32
CA VAL A 84 -23.37 13.07 -14.03
C VAL A 84 -21.89 12.73 -14.20
N LEU A 85 -21.06 13.72 -14.50
CA LEU A 85 -19.63 13.50 -14.78
C LEU A 85 -18.84 13.24 -13.50
N VAL A 86 -19.21 13.83 -12.36
CA VAL A 86 -18.64 13.48 -11.06
C VAL A 86 -18.96 12.02 -10.72
N ARG A 87 -20.19 11.56 -10.94
CA ARG A 87 -20.56 10.14 -10.76
C ARG A 87 -19.73 9.23 -11.67
N LEU A 88 -19.60 9.60 -12.95
CA LEU A 88 -18.77 8.89 -13.91
C LEU A 88 -17.30 8.83 -13.49
N ALA A 89 -16.75 9.94 -12.97
CA ALA A 89 -15.36 10.02 -12.54
C ALA A 89 -15.07 9.11 -11.35
N PHE A 90 -16.00 8.99 -10.40
CA PHE A 90 -15.90 8.06 -9.28
C PHE A 90 -15.93 6.60 -9.74
N LEU A 91 -16.80 6.24 -10.68
CA LEU A 91 -16.83 4.90 -11.27
C LEU A 91 -15.51 4.60 -11.98
N THR A 92 -15.06 5.52 -12.82
CA THR A 92 -13.78 5.45 -13.54
C THR A 92 -12.60 5.24 -12.59
N THR A 93 -12.58 5.98 -11.48
CA THR A 93 -11.57 5.84 -10.42
C THR A 93 -11.63 4.48 -9.76
N GLN A 94 -12.84 3.98 -9.47
CA GLN A 94 -13.02 2.68 -8.85
C GLN A 94 -12.63 1.52 -9.77
N PHE A 95 -12.84 1.65 -11.08
CA PHE A 95 -12.37 0.68 -12.09
C PHE A 95 -10.86 0.73 -12.31
N SER A 96 -10.20 1.88 -12.14
CA SER A 96 -8.74 2.03 -12.23
C SER A 96 -8.00 1.68 -10.93
N CYS A 97 -8.64 0.94 -10.02
CA CYS A 97 -8.05 0.54 -8.75
C CYS A 97 -6.69 -0.16 -8.92
N PRO A 98 -5.62 0.29 -8.23
CA PRO A 98 -4.34 -0.43 -8.21
C PRO A 98 -4.49 -1.82 -7.58
N ALA A 99 -3.69 -2.79 -8.03
CA ALA A 99 -3.76 -4.18 -7.55
C ALA A 99 -3.71 -4.33 -6.02
N HIS A 100 -2.85 -3.55 -5.34
CA HIS A 100 -2.72 -3.56 -3.88
C HIS A 100 -3.93 -3.00 -3.11
N LYS A 101 -4.93 -2.45 -3.80
CA LYS A 101 -6.21 -1.96 -3.26
C LYS A 101 -7.40 -2.83 -3.71
N ILE A 102 -7.15 -3.89 -4.45
CA ILE A 102 -8.14 -4.91 -4.77
C ILE A 102 -8.09 -5.96 -3.66
N GLN A 103 -9.23 -6.21 -3.01
CA GLN A 103 -9.38 -7.21 -1.95
C GLN A 103 -10.52 -8.14 -2.36
N ASP A 104 -10.25 -9.44 -2.38
CA ASP A 104 -11.21 -10.48 -2.79
C ASP A 104 -11.82 -10.23 -4.18
N GLY A 105 -11.04 -9.64 -5.11
CA GLY A 105 -11.49 -9.29 -6.45
C GLY A 105 -12.37 -8.02 -6.52
N PHE A 106 -12.54 -7.29 -5.42
CA PHE A 106 -13.30 -6.04 -5.36
C PHE A 106 -12.39 -4.82 -5.10
N SER A 107 -12.71 -3.73 -5.78
CA SER A 107 -12.07 -2.43 -5.60
C SER A 107 -12.39 -1.85 -4.23
N ARG A 108 -11.35 -1.51 -3.46
CA ARG A 108 -11.47 -0.81 -2.17
C ARG A 108 -10.77 0.55 -2.18
N LEU A 109 -10.52 1.13 -3.37
CA LEU A 109 -9.85 2.42 -3.50
C LEU A 109 -10.70 3.56 -2.92
N LEU A 110 -11.95 3.66 -3.36
CA LEU A 110 -12.95 4.55 -2.79
C LEU A 110 -13.92 3.74 -1.92
N VAL A 111 -14.32 4.36 -0.81
CA VAL A 111 -15.31 3.78 0.13
C VAL A 111 -16.49 4.72 0.27
N LYS A 112 -17.60 4.24 0.87
CA LYS A 112 -18.80 5.04 1.14
C LYS A 112 -18.50 6.39 1.80
N GLY A 113 -17.57 6.41 2.75
CA GLY A 113 -17.14 7.63 3.44
C GLY A 113 -16.49 8.67 2.52
N ASP A 114 -15.91 8.29 1.39
CA ASP A 114 -15.36 9.24 0.42
C ASP A 114 -16.46 9.91 -0.40
N TRP A 115 -17.50 9.15 -0.76
CA TRP A 115 -18.69 9.70 -1.40
C TRP A 115 -19.45 10.65 -0.48
N ASP A 116 -19.56 10.32 0.81
CA ASP A 116 -20.20 11.17 1.81
C ASP A 116 -19.48 12.51 2.03
N LYS A 117 -18.17 12.60 1.74
CA LYS A 117 -17.43 13.88 1.81
C LYS A 117 -17.95 14.90 0.81
N LEU A 118 -18.46 14.46 -0.35
CA LEU A 118 -18.97 15.35 -1.40
C LEU A 118 -20.09 16.27 -0.90
N LYS A 119 -20.85 15.82 0.11
CA LYS A 119 -21.92 16.61 0.76
C LYS A 119 -21.42 17.93 1.35
N LYS A 120 -20.15 17.98 1.76
CA LYS A 120 -19.51 19.15 2.39
C LYS A 120 -18.66 19.97 1.40
N LEU A 121 -18.42 19.43 0.20
CA LEU A 121 -17.55 20.01 -0.82
C LEU A 121 -18.38 20.46 -2.04
N LYS A 122 -19.52 21.11 -1.78
CA LYS A 122 -20.50 21.42 -2.85
C LYS A 122 -19.91 22.31 -3.95
N GLN A 123 -19.06 23.26 -3.57
CA GLN A 123 -18.43 24.19 -4.51
C GLN A 123 -17.39 23.47 -5.37
N GLU A 124 -16.53 22.68 -4.73
CA GLU A 124 -15.49 21.90 -5.42
C GLU A 124 -16.10 20.79 -6.29
N VAL A 125 -17.25 20.22 -5.90
CA VAL A 125 -18.02 19.28 -6.73
C VAL A 125 -18.58 19.98 -7.97
N ALA A 126 -19.13 21.19 -7.82
CA ALA A 126 -19.64 21.96 -8.96
C ALA A 126 -18.50 22.37 -9.92
N GLU A 127 -17.35 22.77 -9.36
CA GLU A 127 -16.14 23.09 -10.12
C GLU A 127 -15.59 21.86 -10.86
N MET A 128 -15.50 20.71 -10.17
CA MET A 128 -15.09 19.44 -10.77
C MET A 128 -16.03 19.03 -11.91
N GLU A 129 -17.36 19.15 -11.74
CA GLU A 129 -18.32 18.86 -12.80
C GLU A 129 -18.09 19.76 -14.03
N SER A 130 -17.83 21.05 -13.82
CA SER A 130 -17.56 22.00 -14.91
C SER A 130 -16.27 21.64 -15.68
N PHE A 131 -15.18 21.34 -14.97
CA PHE A 131 -13.93 20.93 -15.63
C PHE A 131 -14.05 19.58 -16.33
N LEU A 132 -14.74 18.61 -15.73
CA LEU A 132 -14.99 17.34 -16.38
C LEU A 132 -15.88 17.50 -17.62
N TYR A 133 -16.83 18.43 -17.60
CA TYR A 133 -17.66 18.72 -18.76
C TYR A 133 -16.82 19.28 -19.90
N GLN A 134 -15.94 20.24 -19.63
CA GLN A 134 -15.00 20.77 -20.63
C GLN A 134 -14.07 19.66 -21.15
N ALA A 135 -13.46 18.88 -20.25
CA ALA A 135 -12.60 17.77 -20.65
C ALA A 135 -13.33 16.71 -21.49
N TRP A 136 -14.61 16.48 -21.20
CA TRP A 136 -15.46 15.59 -21.99
C TRP A 136 -15.70 16.17 -23.38
N GLN A 137 -16.06 17.46 -23.52
CA GLN A 137 -16.22 18.08 -24.84
C GLN A 137 -14.94 17.98 -25.69
N ASP A 138 -13.77 18.14 -25.07
CA ASP A 138 -12.48 18.04 -25.75
C ASP A 138 -12.14 16.60 -26.21
N THR A 139 -12.73 15.58 -25.61
CA THR A 139 -12.37 14.17 -25.84
C THR A 139 -13.47 13.34 -26.48
N ALA A 140 -14.74 13.71 -26.32
CA ALA A 140 -15.89 12.92 -26.73
C ALA A 140 -15.97 12.72 -28.23
N SER A 141 -15.65 13.76 -29.02
CA SER A 141 -15.60 13.69 -30.49
C SER A 141 -14.51 12.75 -31.02
N ARG A 142 -13.52 12.43 -30.17
CA ARG A 142 -12.40 11.52 -30.48
C ARG A 142 -12.63 10.10 -29.98
N LEU A 143 -13.67 9.83 -29.18
CA LEU A 143 -14.06 8.46 -28.86
C LEU A 143 -14.55 7.78 -30.15
N PRO A 144 -14.01 6.60 -30.53
CA PRO A 144 -13.50 5.51 -29.67
C PRO A 144 -11.98 5.47 -29.46
N ASN A 145 -11.23 6.54 -29.76
CA ASN A 145 -9.77 6.55 -29.59
C ASN A 145 -9.39 6.25 -28.12
N LEU A 146 -8.57 5.22 -27.93
CA LEU A 146 -8.08 4.80 -26.61
C LEU A 146 -7.30 5.91 -25.90
N GLU A 147 -6.55 6.75 -26.63
CA GLU A 147 -5.81 7.87 -26.06
C GLU A 147 -6.74 8.99 -25.55
N ALA A 148 -7.86 9.23 -26.24
CA ALA A 148 -8.89 10.16 -25.78
C ALA A 148 -9.57 9.62 -24.51
N ALA A 149 -9.92 8.33 -24.50
CA ALA A 149 -10.46 7.65 -23.32
C ALA A 149 -9.47 7.67 -22.15
N ARG A 150 -8.18 7.41 -22.39
CA ARG A 150 -7.11 7.46 -21.39
C ARG A 150 -6.96 8.86 -20.81
N SER A 151 -6.92 9.89 -21.65
CA SER A 151 -6.77 11.28 -21.22
C SER A 151 -7.94 11.71 -20.34
N PHE A 152 -9.17 11.42 -20.76
CA PHE A 152 -10.38 11.70 -19.98
C PHE A 152 -10.43 10.88 -18.67
N GLY A 153 -10.08 9.59 -18.73
CA GLY A 153 -10.09 8.75 -17.53
C GLY A 153 -9.02 9.14 -16.50
N MET A 154 -7.86 9.63 -16.95
CA MET A 154 -6.81 10.15 -16.06
C MET A 154 -7.23 11.42 -15.32
N ILE A 155 -7.91 12.36 -16.00
CA ILE A 155 -8.43 13.55 -15.32
C ILE A 155 -9.52 13.18 -14.31
N CYS A 156 -10.44 12.28 -14.66
CA CYS A 156 -11.43 11.72 -13.75
C CYS A 156 -10.77 11.17 -12.47
N MET A 157 -9.77 10.28 -12.62
CA MET A 157 -9.05 9.70 -11.49
C MET A 157 -8.34 10.75 -10.63
N ARG A 158 -7.60 11.68 -11.26
CA ARG A 158 -6.84 12.73 -10.55
C ARG A 158 -7.79 13.62 -9.74
N MET A 159 -8.88 14.09 -10.35
CA MET A 159 -9.85 14.97 -9.68
C MET A 159 -10.58 14.26 -8.55
N THR A 160 -11.07 13.03 -8.76
CA THR A 160 -11.72 12.26 -7.71
C THR A 160 -10.78 12.05 -6.52
N LEU A 161 -9.56 11.58 -6.76
CA LEU A 161 -8.59 11.32 -5.69
C LEU A 161 -8.12 12.59 -5.00
N HIS A 162 -8.03 13.72 -5.72
CA HIS A 162 -7.79 15.03 -5.13
C HIS A 162 -8.91 15.41 -4.16
N LEU A 163 -10.15 15.37 -4.64
CA LEU A 163 -11.34 15.78 -3.89
C LEU A 163 -11.53 14.97 -2.60
N VAL A 164 -11.21 13.67 -2.62
CA VAL A 164 -11.35 12.80 -1.43
C VAL A 164 -10.09 12.72 -0.56
N GLY A 165 -9.00 13.39 -0.95
CA GLY A 165 -7.73 13.44 -0.21
C GLY A 165 -6.88 12.16 -0.33
N LYS A 166 -7.02 11.41 -1.42
CA LYS A 166 -6.37 10.10 -1.67
C LYS A 166 -5.42 10.11 -2.87
N GLN A 167 -4.86 11.25 -3.24
CA GLN A 167 -3.99 11.40 -4.42
C GLN A 167 -2.85 10.37 -4.47
N LYS A 168 -2.26 10.00 -3.32
CA LYS A 168 -1.16 9.02 -3.22
C LYS A 168 -1.60 7.55 -3.36
N MET A 169 -2.90 7.29 -3.40
CA MET A 169 -3.47 5.93 -3.49
C MET A 169 -3.86 5.56 -4.92
N GLY A 170 -3.77 6.49 -5.88
CA GLY A 170 -4.05 6.25 -7.28
C GLY A 170 -2.93 5.54 -8.01
N ARG A 171 -3.15 5.28 -9.30
CA ARG A 171 -2.09 4.78 -10.21
C ARG A 171 -1.09 5.86 -10.62
N ASP A 172 -1.48 7.13 -10.48
CA ASP A 172 -0.61 8.26 -10.75
C ASP A 172 0.18 8.64 -9.50
N SER A 173 1.49 8.81 -9.65
CA SER A 173 2.37 9.30 -8.58
C SER A 173 2.32 10.82 -8.43
N LYS A 174 1.68 11.54 -9.35
CA LYS A 174 1.55 13.01 -9.31
C LYS A 174 0.54 13.44 -8.24
N THR A 175 0.95 14.43 -7.45
CA THR A 175 0.06 15.14 -6.52
C THR A 175 -0.13 16.58 -7.00
N PHE A 176 -1.36 17.05 -6.95
CA PHE A 176 -1.77 18.37 -7.41
C PHE A 176 -2.29 19.21 -6.24
N LYS A 177 -2.04 20.52 -6.33
CA LYS A 177 -2.42 21.51 -5.30
C LYS A 177 -3.92 21.74 -5.25
N ASP A 178 -4.58 21.79 -6.40
CA ASP A 178 -5.99 22.13 -6.57
C ASP A 178 -6.57 21.51 -7.87
N LEU A 179 -7.89 21.62 -8.07
CA LEU A 179 -8.57 21.12 -9.28
C LEU A 179 -8.14 21.83 -10.58
N PRO A 180 -7.93 23.18 -10.61
CA PRO A 180 -7.43 23.87 -11.79
C PRO A 180 -6.06 23.36 -12.26
N ALA A 181 -5.12 23.06 -11.35
CA ALA A 181 -3.82 22.50 -11.72
C ALA A 181 -3.96 21.12 -12.40
N ILE A 182 -4.95 20.32 -11.99
CA ILE A 182 -5.24 19.03 -12.63
C ILE A 182 -5.79 19.25 -14.04
N PHE A 183 -6.71 20.19 -14.21
CA PHE A 183 -7.30 20.52 -15.51
C PHE A 183 -6.26 21.10 -16.48
N HIS A 184 -5.38 21.98 -16.01
CA HIS A 184 -4.27 22.51 -16.82
C HIS A 184 -3.30 21.41 -17.26
N GLU A 185 -2.98 20.45 -16.39
CA GLU A 185 -2.16 19.30 -16.76
C GLU A 185 -2.87 18.40 -17.80
N PHE A 186 -4.20 18.28 -17.73
CA PHE A 186 -4.99 17.63 -18.78
C PHE A 186 -4.90 18.38 -20.11
N GLN A 187 -5.12 19.70 -20.12
CA GLN A 187 -5.02 20.54 -21.33
C GLN A 187 -3.61 20.47 -21.96
N LYS A 188 -2.56 20.41 -21.13
CA LYS A 188 -1.19 20.22 -21.60
C LYS A 188 -1.00 18.85 -22.28
N GLN A 189 -1.65 17.81 -21.76
CA GLN A 189 -1.57 16.45 -22.31
C GLN A 189 -2.40 16.31 -23.59
N THR A 190 -3.57 16.96 -23.68
CA THR A 190 -4.45 16.89 -24.85
C THR A 190 -4.12 17.90 -25.94
N GLY A 191 -3.55 19.06 -25.58
CA GLY A 191 -3.13 20.11 -26.53
C GLY A 191 -1.90 19.74 -27.35
N LYS A 192 -1.06 18.82 -26.86
CA LYS A 192 0.04 18.23 -27.65
C LYS A 192 -0.44 17.32 -28.80
N VAL A 193 -1.72 16.97 -28.84
CA VAL A 193 -2.27 16.01 -29.81
C VAL A 193 -2.88 16.71 -31.05
N THR A 194 -3.04 18.04 -31.03
CA THR A 194 -3.79 18.77 -32.09
C THR A 194 -2.91 19.47 -33.13
N SER A 195 -1.57 19.44 -33.00
CA SER A 195 -0.69 20.18 -33.90
C SER A 195 0.40 19.30 -34.50
N GLU A 196 0.03 18.45 -35.46
CA GLU A 196 0.95 17.95 -36.49
C GLU A 196 0.17 17.51 -37.73
N SER A 197 -0.34 18.51 -38.45
CA SER A 197 -0.61 18.48 -39.89
C SER A 197 -0.40 19.89 -40.42
N SER A 198 0.47 20.01 -41.42
CA SER A 198 0.79 21.20 -42.24
C SER A 198 1.99 22.07 -41.79
N ALA A 199 3.11 21.78 -42.47
CA ALA A 199 4.02 22.69 -43.17
C ALA A 199 4.83 23.79 -42.43
N ALA A 200 6.16 23.58 -42.55
CA ALA A 200 7.24 24.54 -42.84
C ALA A 200 7.86 25.41 -41.71
N ALA A 201 8.97 24.83 -41.20
CA ALA A 201 10.20 25.38 -40.60
C ALA A 201 10.77 26.68 -41.25
N PRO A 202 11.76 27.41 -40.66
CA PRO A 202 12.87 26.91 -39.83
C PRO A 202 13.13 27.67 -38.51
N THR A 203 13.45 27.03 -37.38
CA THR A 203 14.60 26.20 -36.95
C THR A 203 15.94 26.93 -36.95
N ALA A 204 16.39 27.26 -35.75
CA ALA A 204 17.59 26.65 -35.19
C ALA A 204 17.36 26.56 -33.66
N GLU A 205 17.78 25.40 -33.07
CA GLU A 205 18.46 24.79 -31.85
C GLU A 205 19.25 25.31 -30.57
N SER A 206 18.76 25.06 -29.36
CA SER A 206 19.61 24.70 -28.20
C SER A 206 18.74 24.01 -27.14
N THR A 207 19.25 22.97 -26.47
CA THR A 207 18.52 22.23 -25.42
C THR A 207 19.34 22.35 -24.13
N PRO A 208 18.79 22.62 -22.92
CA PRO A 208 17.40 22.55 -22.48
C PRO A 208 16.83 23.83 -21.80
N ALA A 209 15.54 23.79 -21.49
CA ALA A 209 14.64 24.84 -20.96
C ALA A 209 13.99 25.69 -22.07
N GLY A 210 12.67 25.91 -21.97
CA GLY A 210 11.82 26.49 -23.03
C GLY A 210 12.37 27.73 -23.74
N PRO A 211 11.79 28.09 -24.90
CA PRO A 211 12.49 28.56 -26.10
C PRO A 211 13.60 29.58 -25.78
N GLY A 212 14.80 29.05 -25.54
CA GLY A 212 16.04 29.81 -25.47
C GLY A 212 16.69 29.83 -26.84
N LEU A 213 17.25 30.98 -27.21
CA LEU A 213 17.92 31.23 -28.48
C LEU A 213 18.96 30.15 -28.84
N VAL A 214 19.21 30.04 -30.12
CA VAL A 214 19.95 28.92 -30.70
C VAL A 214 21.22 29.38 -31.36
N SER A 215 22.29 28.61 -31.19
CA SER A 215 23.49 28.69 -32.03
C SER A 215 23.36 28.00 -33.39
N LEU A 216 23.73 28.69 -34.48
CA LEU A 216 23.75 28.19 -35.87
C LEU A 216 24.53 26.87 -36.06
N GLY A 217 25.53 26.59 -35.22
CA GLY A 217 26.31 25.35 -35.30
C GLY A 217 25.54 24.11 -34.86
N GLN A 218 24.56 24.28 -33.96
CA GLN A 218 23.69 23.19 -33.54
C GLN A 218 22.79 22.79 -34.73
N ALA A 219 22.22 23.75 -35.48
CA ALA A 219 21.31 23.53 -36.63
C ALA A 219 21.74 22.49 -37.68
N TYR A 220 23.03 22.19 -37.76
CA TYR A 220 23.60 21.24 -38.72
C TYR A 220 23.95 19.88 -38.11
N ASP A 221 23.78 19.68 -36.79
CA ASP A 221 24.04 18.41 -36.11
C ASP A 221 22.89 17.41 -36.40
N PRO A 222 23.15 16.31 -37.13
CA PRO A 222 22.14 15.32 -37.45
C PRO A 222 21.49 14.70 -36.21
N LEU A 223 22.24 14.57 -35.10
CA LEU A 223 21.74 14.01 -33.85
C LEU A 223 20.77 14.94 -33.16
N TRP A 224 21.03 16.24 -33.18
CA TRP A 224 20.10 17.19 -32.62
C TRP A 224 18.81 17.23 -33.44
N GLN A 225 18.92 17.25 -34.77
CA GLN A 225 17.74 17.22 -35.65
C GLN A 225 16.90 15.96 -35.45
N ALA A 226 17.56 14.82 -35.24
CA ALA A 226 16.92 13.57 -34.92
C ALA A 226 16.21 13.62 -33.55
N GLN A 227 16.86 14.18 -32.53
CA GLN A 227 16.30 14.33 -31.17
C GLN A 227 15.08 15.25 -31.09
N GLN A 228 14.97 16.24 -31.98
CA GLN A 228 13.75 17.07 -32.06
C GLN A 228 12.57 16.33 -32.69
N LYS A 229 12.84 15.54 -33.74
CA LYS A 229 11.80 14.84 -34.51
C LYS A 229 11.38 13.53 -33.86
N LEU A 230 12.26 12.95 -33.07
CA LEU A 230 12.10 11.67 -32.41
C LEU A 230 12.66 11.81 -31.00
N ASP A 231 11.88 11.51 -29.97
CA ASP A 231 12.31 11.56 -28.55
C ASP A 231 13.35 10.46 -28.27
N LEU A 232 14.56 10.65 -28.80
CA LEU A 232 15.71 9.76 -28.73
C LEU A 232 16.33 9.84 -27.35
N SER A 233 16.18 8.77 -26.57
CA SER A 233 16.86 8.64 -25.29
C SER A 233 17.32 7.21 -25.05
N ILE A 234 18.53 7.07 -24.53
CA ILE A 234 19.14 5.77 -24.24
C ILE A 234 18.25 5.04 -23.22
N GLY A 235 17.95 3.77 -23.49
CA GLY A 235 17.01 2.93 -22.73
C GLY A 235 15.58 2.96 -23.24
N ASN A 236 15.22 3.88 -24.16
CA ASN A 236 13.89 3.87 -24.78
C ASN A 236 13.78 2.80 -25.86
N LEU A 237 12.54 2.36 -26.07
CA LEU A 237 12.18 1.34 -27.05
C LEU A 237 11.65 1.98 -28.34
N TYR A 238 12.08 1.45 -29.47
CA TYR A 238 11.71 1.87 -30.81
C TYR A 238 11.30 0.66 -31.64
N GLN A 239 10.37 0.87 -32.56
CA GLN A 239 9.93 -0.14 -33.52
C GLN A 239 10.53 0.18 -34.89
N MET A 240 11.13 -0.82 -35.52
CA MET A 240 11.72 -0.76 -36.85
C MET A 240 11.36 -2.06 -37.59
N ASP A 241 10.74 -1.95 -38.76
CA ASP A 241 10.32 -3.10 -39.58
C ASP A 241 9.47 -4.16 -38.84
N GLY A 242 8.66 -3.71 -37.86
CA GLY A 242 7.79 -4.56 -37.06
C GLY A 242 8.45 -5.16 -35.80
N GLU A 243 9.77 -5.09 -35.70
CA GLU A 243 10.55 -5.60 -34.58
C GLU A 243 10.81 -4.51 -33.52
N LEU A 244 11.07 -4.93 -32.28
CA LEU A 244 11.30 -4.04 -31.13
C LEU A 244 12.79 -3.92 -30.83
N TYR A 245 13.26 -2.69 -30.64
CA TYR A 245 14.66 -2.36 -30.40
C TYR A 245 14.80 -1.41 -29.22
N GLU A 246 15.87 -1.53 -28.45
CA GLU A 246 16.26 -0.59 -27.41
C GLU A 246 17.44 0.26 -27.86
N LEU A 247 17.35 1.57 -27.65
CA LEU A 247 18.48 2.47 -27.92
C LEU A 247 19.54 2.33 -26.83
N THR A 248 20.72 1.83 -27.20
CA THR A 248 21.82 1.56 -26.26
C THR A 248 22.94 2.59 -26.33
N ALA A 249 23.17 3.18 -27.51
CA ALA A 249 24.16 4.24 -27.70
C ALA A 249 23.75 5.24 -28.79
N MET A 250 24.24 6.47 -28.67
CA MET A 250 24.04 7.55 -29.64
C MET A 250 25.40 8.15 -30.04
N SER A 251 25.58 8.38 -31.33
CA SER A 251 26.71 9.09 -31.94
C SER A 251 26.18 10.15 -32.90
N GLN A 252 27.04 11.04 -33.40
CA GLN A 252 26.67 12.03 -34.42
C GLN A 252 26.16 11.36 -35.70
N ASP A 253 26.83 10.29 -36.15
CA ASP A 253 26.52 9.65 -37.43
C ASP A 253 25.52 8.49 -37.32
N PHE A 254 25.50 7.79 -36.18
CA PHE A 254 24.67 6.60 -35.98
C PHE A 254 24.06 6.51 -34.58
N VAL A 255 22.87 5.91 -34.51
CA VAL A 255 22.28 5.39 -33.27
C VAL A 255 22.39 3.86 -33.25
N THR A 256 22.79 3.30 -32.11
CA THR A 256 22.94 1.85 -31.94
C THR A 256 21.76 1.28 -31.16
N LEU A 257 21.07 0.34 -31.80
CA LEU A 257 19.85 -0.29 -31.33
C LEU A 257 20.13 -1.76 -31.02
N LYS A 258 19.69 -2.24 -29.87
CA LYS A 258 19.74 -3.66 -29.51
C LYS A 258 18.34 -4.26 -29.70
N LYS A 259 18.23 -5.32 -30.50
CA LYS A 259 16.96 -6.01 -30.72
C LYS A 259 16.47 -6.63 -29.40
N ARG A 260 15.17 -6.51 -29.11
CA ARG A 260 14.52 -7.00 -27.89
C ARG A 260 13.55 -8.13 -28.23
N GLU A 261 14.12 -9.30 -28.50
CA GLU A 261 13.40 -10.56 -28.65
C GLU A 261 13.81 -11.58 -27.59
N LEU A 262 13.06 -12.69 -27.48
CA LEU A 262 13.33 -13.75 -26.49
C LEU A 262 14.69 -14.44 -26.68
N PHE A 263 15.26 -14.46 -27.88
CA PHE A 263 16.47 -15.23 -28.17
C PHE A 263 17.49 -14.51 -29.05
N ASP A 264 17.26 -13.22 -29.32
CA ASP A 264 18.08 -12.44 -30.25
C ASP A 264 18.64 -11.22 -29.52
N ASP A 265 19.96 -11.14 -29.48
CA ASP A 265 20.74 -10.05 -28.87
C ASP A 265 21.46 -9.20 -29.93
N SER A 266 21.07 -9.33 -31.20
CA SER A 266 21.66 -8.59 -32.31
C SER A 266 21.55 -7.08 -32.12
N THR A 267 22.59 -6.38 -32.58
CA THR A 267 22.65 -4.92 -32.58
C THR A 267 22.62 -4.40 -34.00
N VAL A 268 21.81 -3.36 -34.24
CA VAL A 268 21.71 -2.69 -35.53
C VAL A 268 22.09 -1.23 -35.36
N GLN A 269 22.83 -0.70 -36.32
CA GLN A 269 23.14 0.73 -36.41
C GLN A 269 22.23 1.39 -37.44
N VAL A 270 21.64 2.52 -37.06
CA VAL A 270 20.80 3.33 -37.94
C VAL A 270 21.42 4.72 -38.05
N GLU A 271 21.60 5.19 -39.27
CA GLU A 271 22.13 6.54 -39.51
C GLU A 271 21.23 7.59 -38.86
N THR A 272 21.85 8.50 -38.11
CA THR A 272 21.14 9.49 -37.30
C THR A 272 20.23 10.39 -38.15
N TRP A 273 20.64 10.72 -39.38
CA TRP A 273 19.81 11.52 -40.28
C TRP A 273 18.58 10.79 -40.81
N THR A 274 18.55 9.44 -40.83
CA THR A 274 17.39 8.64 -41.28
C THR A 274 16.59 8.01 -40.14
N CYS A 275 17.07 8.05 -38.90
CA CYS A 275 16.46 7.32 -37.81
C CYS A 275 15.00 7.75 -37.55
N HIS A 276 14.66 9.03 -37.74
CA HIS A 276 13.28 9.52 -37.60
C HIS A 276 12.30 8.94 -38.64
N LYS A 277 12.80 8.41 -39.77
CA LYS A 277 11.96 7.74 -40.79
C LYS A 277 11.82 6.24 -40.52
N LYS A 278 12.86 5.62 -39.93
CA LYS A 278 12.94 4.18 -39.70
C LYS A 278 12.41 3.76 -38.34
N LEU A 279 12.55 4.62 -37.32
CA LEU A 279 12.20 4.32 -35.93
C LEU A 279 10.88 4.97 -35.55
N ARG A 280 10.02 4.18 -34.90
CA ARG A 280 8.79 4.66 -34.26
C ARG A 280 8.89 4.46 -32.75
N PRO A 281 8.64 5.46 -31.90
CA PRO A 281 8.70 5.27 -30.45
C PRO A 281 7.70 4.20 -30.01
N SER A 282 8.15 3.26 -29.19
CA SER A 282 7.31 2.19 -28.66
C SER A 282 7.17 2.33 -27.15
N LYS A 283 5.93 2.27 -26.67
CA LYS A 283 5.61 2.19 -25.23
C LYS A 283 5.42 0.75 -24.76
N THR A 284 5.56 -0.21 -25.68
CA THR A 284 5.40 -1.64 -25.39
C THR A 284 6.54 -2.07 -24.49
N SER A 285 6.22 -2.58 -23.29
CA SER A 285 7.24 -3.15 -22.42
C SER A 285 7.92 -4.31 -23.15
N ALA A 286 9.24 -4.24 -23.31
CA ALA A 286 9.99 -5.34 -23.88
C ALA A 286 9.74 -6.61 -23.04
N PRO A 287 9.51 -7.78 -23.67
CA PRO A 287 9.49 -9.03 -22.93
C PRO A 287 10.85 -9.21 -22.23
N TYR A 288 10.83 -9.25 -20.91
CA TYR A 288 12.04 -9.47 -20.10
C TYR A 288 12.23 -10.98 -19.89
N LEU A 289 13.42 -11.48 -20.24
CA LEU A 289 13.83 -12.82 -19.86
C LEU A 289 14.11 -12.83 -18.36
N LEU A 290 13.37 -13.64 -17.60
CA LEU A 290 13.69 -13.90 -16.21
C LEU A 290 15.11 -14.46 -16.10
N GLU A 291 15.93 -13.87 -15.22
CA GLU A 291 17.21 -14.46 -14.84
C GLU A 291 17.05 -15.95 -14.51
N ALA A 292 17.94 -16.80 -15.02
CA ALA A 292 17.81 -18.25 -14.93
C ALA A 292 17.63 -18.76 -13.49
N ALA A 293 18.24 -18.09 -12.51
CA ALA A 293 18.08 -18.41 -11.09
C ALA A 293 16.64 -18.17 -10.60
N VAL A 294 16.08 -17.01 -10.94
CA VAL A 294 14.70 -16.62 -10.59
C VAL A 294 13.69 -17.50 -11.34
N ALA A 295 13.93 -17.75 -12.63
CA ALA A 295 13.11 -18.66 -13.44
C ALA A 295 13.09 -20.09 -12.86
N LYS A 296 14.24 -20.59 -12.39
CA LYS A 296 14.35 -21.93 -11.78
C LYS A 296 13.62 -22.01 -10.44
N GLN A 297 13.66 -20.95 -9.62
CA GLN A 297 12.93 -20.89 -8.35
C GLN A 297 11.42 -20.86 -8.55
N HIS A 298 10.95 -20.12 -9.55
CA HIS A 298 9.53 -20.00 -9.90
C HIS A 298 9.07 -21.06 -10.91
N HIS A 299 9.94 -21.99 -11.28
CA HIS A 299 9.60 -23.06 -12.20
C HIS A 299 8.48 -23.92 -11.60
N PRO A 300 7.41 -24.25 -12.35
CA PRO A 300 6.31 -25.07 -11.85
C PRO A 300 6.77 -26.35 -11.16
N GLY A 301 7.83 -26.99 -11.67
CA GLY A 301 8.43 -28.18 -11.06
C GLY A 301 8.97 -27.98 -9.63
N ALA A 302 9.47 -26.78 -9.27
CA ALA A 302 9.94 -26.51 -7.91
C ALA A 302 8.76 -26.32 -6.95
N ALA A 303 7.76 -25.53 -7.34
CA ALA A 303 6.54 -25.32 -6.57
C ALA A 303 5.76 -26.64 -6.37
N SER A 304 5.65 -27.47 -7.41
CA SER A 304 5.02 -28.79 -7.33
C SER A 304 5.77 -29.75 -6.41
N LYS A 305 7.12 -29.76 -6.42
CA LYS A 305 7.92 -30.57 -5.49
C LYS A 305 7.71 -30.15 -4.04
N GLN A 306 7.66 -28.85 -3.77
CA GLN A 306 7.39 -28.33 -2.43
C GLN A 306 5.99 -28.71 -1.95
N GLN A 307 4.96 -28.55 -2.80
CA GLN A 307 3.60 -28.96 -2.48
C GLN A 307 3.47 -30.47 -2.27
N ALA A 308 4.14 -31.28 -3.09
CA ALA A 308 4.20 -32.73 -2.90
C ALA A 308 4.81 -33.09 -1.55
N THR A 309 5.89 -32.41 -1.16
CA THR A 309 6.53 -32.62 0.15
C THR A 309 5.60 -32.22 1.29
N PHE A 310 4.92 -31.07 1.21
CA PHE A 310 3.91 -30.69 2.21
C PHE A 310 2.77 -31.71 2.30
N ALA A 311 2.31 -32.25 1.17
CA ALA A 311 1.31 -33.30 1.17
C ALA A 311 1.82 -34.58 1.87
N THR A 312 3.07 -35.00 1.61
CA THR A 312 3.70 -36.13 2.30
C THR A 312 3.77 -35.92 3.81
N VAL A 313 4.29 -34.76 4.26
CA VAL A 313 4.38 -34.44 5.68
C VAL A 313 3.00 -34.41 6.31
N TYR A 314 2.01 -33.80 5.64
CA TYR A 314 0.62 -33.76 6.10
C TYR A 314 0.01 -35.16 6.26
N THR A 315 0.17 -36.05 5.28
CA THR A 315 -0.33 -37.43 5.35
C THR A 315 0.33 -38.20 6.49
N GLN A 316 1.65 -38.07 6.67
CA GLN A 316 2.36 -38.72 7.77
C GLN A 316 1.96 -38.14 9.14
N LEU A 317 1.65 -36.85 9.21
CA LEU A 317 1.18 -36.19 10.42
C LEU A 317 -0.24 -36.66 10.82
N LEU A 318 -1.13 -36.88 9.84
CA LEU A 318 -2.43 -37.51 10.10
C LEU A 318 -2.30 -38.96 10.59
N GLU A 319 -1.35 -39.72 10.02
CA GLU A 319 -1.04 -41.07 10.48
C GLU A 319 -0.47 -41.05 11.90
N ALA A 320 0.44 -40.11 12.20
CA ALA A 320 0.99 -39.90 13.52
C ALA A 320 -0.08 -39.53 14.54
N THR A 321 -1.04 -38.69 14.16
CA THR A 321 -2.21 -38.35 15.00
C THR A 321 -2.98 -39.63 15.36
N THR A 322 -3.24 -40.50 14.38
CA THR A 322 -3.95 -41.77 14.61
C THR A 322 -3.18 -42.76 15.50
N LYS A 323 -1.84 -42.73 15.44
CA LYS A 323 -0.95 -43.63 16.19
C LYS A 323 -0.62 -43.16 17.61
N LEU A 324 -0.40 -41.85 17.77
CA LEU A 324 0.08 -41.25 19.02
C LEU A 324 -1.08 -40.80 19.91
N GLU A 325 -2.17 -40.28 19.33
CA GLU A 325 -3.31 -39.86 20.14
C GLU A 325 -4.08 -41.07 20.67
N HIS A 326 -4.63 -40.93 21.88
CA HIS A 326 -5.39 -42.00 22.49
C HIS A 326 -6.67 -42.27 21.68
N LYS A 327 -6.99 -43.55 21.39
CA LYS A 327 -8.17 -43.93 20.58
C LYS A 327 -9.49 -43.35 21.06
N ASN A 328 -9.60 -43.10 22.37
CA ASN A 328 -10.78 -42.52 23.02
C ASN A 328 -10.55 -41.07 23.48
N LEU A 329 -9.62 -40.31 22.87
CA LEU A 329 -9.26 -38.95 23.29
C LEU A 329 -10.51 -38.07 23.50
N TRP A 330 -11.44 -38.07 22.55
CA TRP A 330 -12.69 -37.30 22.61
C TRP A 330 -13.68 -37.74 23.70
N LYS A 331 -13.48 -38.92 24.32
CA LYS A 331 -14.22 -39.33 25.53
C LYS A 331 -13.52 -38.90 26.82
N MET A 332 -12.23 -38.59 26.73
CA MET A 332 -11.40 -38.17 27.85
C MET A 332 -11.40 -36.66 28.06
N ILE A 333 -11.68 -35.88 27.01
CA ILE A 333 -11.62 -34.42 27.03
C ILE A 333 -12.89 -33.76 26.48
N ALA A 334 -13.14 -32.53 26.90
CA ALA A 334 -14.13 -31.63 26.33
C ALA A 334 -13.45 -30.34 25.86
N VAL A 335 -13.92 -29.79 24.75
CA VAL A 335 -13.44 -28.53 24.18
C VAL A 335 -14.55 -27.49 24.21
N ASN A 336 -14.21 -26.29 24.69
CA ASN A 336 -15.06 -25.12 24.57
C ASN A 336 -14.58 -24.28 23.38
N PRO A 337 -15.29 -24.31 22.24
CA PRO A 337 -14.85 -23.61 21.03
C PRO A 337 -14.90 -22.08 21.17
N VAL A 338 -15.77 -21.55 22.02
CA VAL A 338 -15.94 -20.11 22.25
C VAL A 338 -14.80 -19.58 23.13
N ALA A 339 -14.53 -20.26 24.25
CA ALA A 339 -13.45 -19.89 25.16
C ALA A 339 -12.05 -20.29 24.65
N ARG A 340 -12.01 -21.15 23.62
CA ARG A 340 -10.81 -21.79 23.08
C ARG A 340 -10.00 -22.52 24.16
N THR A 341 -10.66 -23.35 24.94
CA THR A 341 -10.05 -24.11 26.03
C THR A 341 -10.45 -25.58 25.98
N ALA A 342 -9.58 -26.45 26.50
CA ALA A 342 -9.86 -27.87 26.67
C ALA A 342 -9.81 -28.27 28.16
N TYR A 343 -10.67 -29.20 28.57
CA TYR A 343 -10.75 -29.71 29.94
C TYR A 343 -10.84 -31.23 29.94
N SER A 344 -10.42 -31.88 31.02
CA SER A 344 -10.62 -33.33 31.21
C SER A 344 -12.08 -33.65 31.58
N LEU A 345 -12.63 -34.73 31.04
CA LEU A 345 -13.96 -35.27 31.40
C LEU A 345 -13.90 -36.33 32.51
N GLN A 346 -12.71 -36.88 32.75
CA GLN A 346 -12.45 -37.92 33.73
C GLN A 346 -11.04 -37.78 34.30
N LYS A 347 -10.71 -38.57 35.32
CA LYS A 347 -9.34 -38.70 35.79
C LYS A 347 -8.50 -39.40 34.72
N ILE A 348 -7.37 -38.82 34.36
CA ILE A 348 -6.48 -39.30 33.31
C ILE A 348 -5.13 -39.67 33.92
N PRO A 349 -4.74 -40.95 33.96
CA PRO A 349 -3.40 -41.40 34.32
C PRO A 349 -2.26 -40.66 33.59
N ALA A 350 -1.08 -40.61 34.22
CA ALA A 350 0.13 -40.07 33.63
C ALA A 350 0.44 -40.73 32.27
N HIS A 351 0.92 -39.92 31.32
CA HIS A 351 1.33 -40.32 29.97
C HIS A 351 0.25 -40.97 29.08
N GLN A 352 -1.02 -40.98 29.51
CA GLN A 352 -2.10 -41.54 28.70
C GLN A 352 -2.58 -40.57 27.61
N LEU A 353 -2.32 -39.28 27.79
CA LEU A 353 -2.77 -38.23 26.91
C LEU A 353 -1.58 -37.69 26.10
N THR A 354 -1.77 -37.63 24.79
CA THR A 354 -0.83 -37.03 23.83
C THR A 354 -1.66 -36.23 22.83
N PHE A 355 -1.24 -35.00 22.56
CA PHE A 355 -1.82 -34.11 21.55
C PHE A 355 -0.81 -33.88 20.44
N VAL A 356 -1.24 -34.09 19.20
CA VAL A 356 -0.41 -33.88 18.02
C VAL A 356 -0.82 -32.57 17.34
N PRO A 357 0.13 -31.67 17.00
CA PRO A 357 -0.18 -30.46 16.27
C PRO A 357 -0.52 -30.77 14.81
N CYS A 358 -1.78 -31.10 14.53
CA CYS A 358 -2.26 -31.40 13.18
C CYS A 358 -3.18 -30.30 12.64
N THR A 359 -3.21 -30.12 11.32
CA THR A 359 -4.03 -29.10 10.64
C THR A 359 -5.04 -29.75 9.68
N ASP A 360 -5.81 -28.95 8.93
CA ASP A 360 -6.85 -29.39 7.98
C ASP A 360 -6.38 -29.42 6.52
N SER A 361 -5.21 -28.85 6.23
CA SER A 361 -4.70 -28.69 4.88
C SER A 361 -3.17 -28.54 4.85
N PRO A 362 -2.47 -29.12 3.85
CA PRO A 362 -1.05 -28.85 3.60
C PRO A 362 -0.72 -27.36 3.42
N GLN A 363 -1.70 -26.53 3.06
CA GLN A 363 -1.53 -25.07 2.89
C GLN A 363 -1.36 -24.33 4.21
N GLN A 364 -1.71 -24.96 5.34
CA GLN A 364 -1.48 -24.43 6.69
C GLN A 364 -0.10 -24.83 7.24
N MET A 365 0.84 -25.15 6.36
CA MET A 365 2.22 -25.47 6.71
C MET A 365 3.17 -24.45 6.09
N SER A 366 4.24 -24.13 6.80
CA SER A 366 5.27 -23.19 6.35
C SER A 366 6.65 -23.69 6.73
N ILE A 367 7.64 -23.43 5.88
CA ILE A 367 9.07 -23.61 6.22
C ILE A 367 9.60 -22.38 6.95
N LYS A 368 8.98 -21.21 6.73
CA LYS A 368 9.32 -19.97 7.45
C LYS A 368 8.56 -19.92 8.76
N LYS A 369 9.24 -19.53 9.84
CA LYS A 369 8.64 -19.33 11.15
C LYS A 369 7.48 -18.31 11.04
N PRO A 370 6.26 -18.67 11.44
CA PRO A 370 5.11 -17.77 11.34
C PRO A 370 5.13 -16.69 12.43
N GLU A 371 4.53 -15.54 12.15
CA GLU A 371 4.29 -14.46 13.15
C GLU A 371 3.15 -14.79 14.13
N ALA A 372 2.47 -15.93 13.94
CA ALA A 372 1.38 -16.35 14.82
C ALA A 372 1.92 -16.64 16.23
N LYS A 373 1.14 -16.39 17.29
CA LYS A 373 1.58 -16.64 18.68
C LYS A 373 1.68 -18.12 19.06
N HIS A 374 1.11 -19.00 18.26
CA HIS A 374 1.04 -20.44 18.55
C HIS A 374 1.11 -21.22 17.24
N TRP A 375 2.07 -22.14 17.15
CA TRP A 375 2.30 -23.03 16.03
C TRP A 375 2.79 -24.38 16.55
N GLY A 376 2.67 -25.41 15.71
CA GLY A 376 3.29 -26.72 15.94
C GLY A 376 4.59 -26.84 15.15
N GLU A 377 5.48 -27.72 15.60
CA GLU A 377 6.77 -27.94 14.95
C GLU A 377 6.95 -29.42 14.59
N VAL A 378 7.36 -29.65 13.34
CA VAL A 378 7.64 -30.97 12.79
C VAL A 378 8.93 -30.91 11.98
N VAL A 379 9.89 -31.79 12.25
CA VAL A 379 11.09 -31.94 11.43
C VAL A 379 10.93 -33.15 10.52
N PHE A 380 11.17 -32.95 9.22
CA PHE A 380 11.18 -34.01 8.23
C PHE A 380 12.38 -33.83 7.30
N GLN A 381 13.19 -34.88 7.15
CA GLN A 381 14.41 -34.85 6.32
C GLN A 381 15.35 -33.67 6.65
N GLY A 382 15.46 -33.31 7.94
CA GLY A 382 16.30 -32.21 8.42
C GLY A 382 15.74 -30.80 8.18
N VAL A 383 14.52 -30.68 7.63
CA VAL A 383 13.83 -29.40 7.44
C VAL A 383 12.72 -29.27 8.48
N THR A 384 12.67 -28.12 9.15
CA THR A 384 11.59 -27.79 10.09
C THR A 384 10.39 -27.21 9.36
N TYR A 385 9.22 -27.78 9.62
CA TYR A 385 7.92 -27.36 9.13
C TYR A 385 7.09 -26.85 10.32
N PHE A 386 6.61 -25.62 10.18
CA PHE A 386 5.71 -24.98 11.12
C PHE A 386 4.26 -25.27 10.72
N ILE A 387 3.51 -25.87 11.63
CA ILE A 387 2.09 -26.19 11.45
C ILE A 387 1.25 -25.06 12.02
N LEU A 388 0.28 -24.58 11.26
CA LEU A 388 -0.68 -23.57 11.69
C LEU A 388 -2.01 -24.20 12.05
N ALA A 389 -2.74 -23.50 12.93
CA ALA A 389 -4.08 -23.91 13.34
C ALA A 389 -5.00 -24.07 12.11
N PRO A 390 -5.84 -25.12 12.08
CA PRO A 390 -6.80 -25.31 11.00
C PRO A 390 -7.81 -24.17 10.97
N LYS A 391 -8.45 -23.97 9.81
CA LYS A 391 -9.51 -22.98 9.72
C LYS A 391 -10.68 -23.42 10.58
N ALA A 392 -11.28 -22.48 11.30
CA ALA A 392 -12.47 -22.78 12.10
C ALA A 392 -13.56 -23.33 11.19
N PHE A 393 -13.94 -24.59 11.42
CA PHE A 393 -15.04 -25.22 10.71
C PHE A 393 -16.32 -24.47 11.05
N LYS A 394 -17.13 -24.14 10.05
CA LYS A 394 -18.44 -23.51 10.22
C LYS A 394 -19.49 -24.44 9.61
N ALA A 395 -20.14 -25.25 10.44
CA ALA A 395 -21.31 -25.99 9.98
C ALA A 395 -22.57 -25.16 10.23
N ALA A 396 -23.30 -24.89 9.14
CA ALA A 396 -24.65 -24.34 9.22
C ALA A 396 -25.62 -25.51 9.51
N THR A 397 -25.86 -25.78 10.79
CA THR A 397 -27.00 -26.60 11.22
C THR A 397 -28.22 -25.71 11.43
N THR A 398 -29.41 -26.24 11.15
CA THR A 398 -30.71 -25.55 11.16
C THR A 398 -31.06 -24.84 12.48
N GLU A 399 -30.38 -25.14 13.58
CA GLU A 399 -30.72 -24.60 14.91
C GLU A 399 -29.59 -23.84 15.62
N LYS A 400 -28.33 -23.87 15.13
CA LYS A 400 -27.19 -23.05 15.59
C LYS A 400 -25.93 -23.32 14.74
N PRO A 401 -25.10 -22.30 14.43
CA PRO A 401 -23.80 -22.53 13.80
C PRO A 401 -22.85 -23.22 14.77
N SER A 402 -22.42 -24.44 14.45
CA SER A 402 -21.34 -25.09 15.19
C SER A 402 -19.99 -24.62 14.62
N THR A 403 -19.14 -24.10 15.51
CA THR A 403 -17.76 -23.73 15.20
C THR A 403 -16.80 -24.63 15.97
N GLY A 404 -15.81 -25.22 15.30
CA GLY A 404 -14.91 -26.18 15.92
C GLY A 404 -13.63 -26.44 15.12
N CYS A 405 -12.73 -27.19 15.73
CA CYS A 405 -11.47 -27.67 15.16
C CYS A 405 -11.33 -29.15 15.51
N THR A 406 -10.84 -29.95 14.55
CA THR A 406 -10.69 -31.41 14.66
C THR A 406 -9.44 -31.86 15.40
N ALA A 407 -8.56 -30.92 15.79
CA ALA A 407 -7.32 -31.18 16.52
C ALA A 407 -7.36 -30.47 17.89
N PRO A 408 -7.44 -31.22 19.01
CA PRO A 408 -7.50 -30.65 20.36
C PRO A 408 -6.30 -29.81 20.76
N PHE A 409 -5.13 -30.06 20.16
CA PHE A 409 -3.89 -29.33 20.38
C PHE A 409 -4.10 -27.80 20.37
N TRP A 410 -4.89 -27.29 19.42
CA TRP A 410 -5.12 -25.85 19.23
C TRP A 410 -6.04 -25.19 20.27
N TYR A 411 -6.57 -25.97 21.21
CA TYR A 411 -7.40 -25.49 22.32
C TYR A 411 -6.62 -25.39 23.64
N LEU A 412 -5.34 -25.71 23.63
CA LEU A 412 -4.48 -25.64 24.80
C LEU A 412 -3.92 -24.22 24.91
N LYS A 413 -3.98 -23.65 26.12
CA LYS A 413 -3.46 -22.31 26.40
C LYS A 413 -2.14 -22.40 27.17
N PRO A 414 -1.21 -21.46 26.93
CA PRO A 414 -0.01 -21.37 27.71
C PRO A 414 -0.34 -20.99 29.16
N ASP A 415 0.33 -21.62 30.13
CA ASP A 415 0.21 -21.35 31.57
C ASP A 415 1.57 -21.56 32.26
N GLU A 416 1.76 -20.91 33.42
CA GLU A 416 2.97 -21.00 34.24
C GLU A 416 3.06 -22.33 34.99
N ASP A 417 1.92 -22.95 35.33
CA ASP A 417 1.82 -24.30 35.90
C ASP A 417 1.11 -25.25 34.91
N PRO A 418 1.80 -25.69 33.85
CA PRO A 418 1.19 -26.47 32.79
C PRO A 418 0.90 -27.92 33.23
N LEU A 419 -0.26 -28.44 32.82
CA LEU A 419 -0.58 -29.87 33.02
C LEU A 419 0.02 -30.79 31.93
N LEU A 420 0.64 -30.21 30.91
CA LEU A 420 1.20 -30.91 29.75
C LEU A 420 2.61 -30.40 29.49
N ASP A 421 3.49 -31.30 29.05
CA ASP A 421 4.87 -30.99 28.68
C ASP A 421 5.12 -31.27 27.20
N TRP A 422 6.06 -30.53 26.62
CA TRP A 422 6.58 -30.81 25.29
C TRP A 422 7.35 -32.13 25.27
N LYS A 423 7.04 -32.98 24.28
CA LYS A 423 7.69 -34.27 24.09
C LYS A 423 7.87 -34.53 22.61
N GLU A 424 9.11 -34.80 22.23
CA GLU A 424 9.42 -35.22 20.88
C GLU A 424 8.99 -36.66 20.64
N LYS A 425 8.32 -36.89 19.52
CA LYS A 425 7.87 -38.22 19.07
C LYS A 425 8.27 -38.41 17.62
N SER A 426 8.79 -39.60 17.30
CA SER A 426 9.11 -39.95 15.91
C SER A 426 8.11 -40.93 15.32
N VAL A 427 7.53 -40.58 14.16
CA VAL A 427 6.60 -41.44 13.42
C VAL A 427 6.82 -41.23 11.92
N GLY A 428 7.06 -42.32 11.18
CA GLY A 428 7.14 -42.26 9.71
C GLY A 428 8.29 -41.40 9.16
N GLY A 429 9.33 -41.14 9.95
CA GLY A 429 10.42 -40.21 9.57
C GLY A 429 10.16 -38.75 9.95
N LEU A 430 9.00 -38.43 10.52
CA LEU A 430 8.75 -37.16 11.20
C LEU A 430 9.37 -37.20 12.60
N GLN A 431 9.91 -36.09 13.06
CA GLN A 431 10.10 -35.77 14.46
C GLN A 431 9.10 -34.67 14.82
N ILE A 432 8.17 -34.96 15.72
CA ILE A 432 7.01 -34.12 16.02
C ILE A 432 7.13 -33.63 17.45
N SER A 433 7.01 -32.32 17.65
CA SER A 433 6.86 -31.75 18.99
C SER A 433 5.41 -31.87 19.46
N CYS A 434 5.14 -32.87 20.31
CA CYS A 434 3.80 -33.15 20.85
C CYS A 434 3.66 -32.62 22.28
N LEU A 435 2.42 -32.52 22.76
CA LEU A 435 2.14 -32.25 24.18
C LEU A 435 1.65 -33.53 24.86
N SER A 436 2.22 -33.90 26.00
CA SER A 436 1.81 -35.09 26.76
C SER A 436 1.74 -34.79 28.24
N ASN A 437 0.83 -35.48 28.96
CA ASN A 437 0.70 -35.25 30.39
C ASN A 437 1.79 -36.00 31.18
N PRO A 438 2.68 -35.30 31.91
CA PRO A 438 3.70 -35.96 32.74
C PRO A 438 3.12 -36.60 34.00
N ARG A 439 1.99 -36.09 34.48
CA ARG A 439 1.33 -36.46 35.74
C ARG A 439 -0.13 -36.82 35.50
N ALA A 440 -0.76 -37.45 36.49
CA ALA A 440 -2.19 -37.72 36.44
C ALA A 440 -2.98 -36.40 36.47
N ILE A 441 -4.00 -36.28 35.63
CA ILE A 441 -4.88 -35.12 35.52
C ILE A 441 -6.22 -35.46 36.17
N GLU A 442 -6.66 -34.61 37.10
CA GLU A 442 -7.96 -34.78 37.76
C GLU A 442 -9.12 -34.45 36.83
N LYS A 443 -10.33 -34.93 37.16
CA LYS A 443 -11.54 -34.68 36.39
C LYS A 443 -11.89 -33.18 36.38
N HIS A 444 -12.30 -32.64 35.23
CA HIS A 444 -12.64 -31.23 35.01
C HIS A 444 -11.47 -30.24 35.11
N ALA A 445 -10.23 -30.72 35.14
CA ALA A 445 -9.05 -29.87 35.11
C ALA A 445 -8.90 -29.19 33.73
N LEU A 446 -8.50 -27.92 33.72
CA LEU A 446 -8.16 -27.17 32.51
C LEU A 446 -6.81 -27.66 31.96
N LEU A 447 -6.79 -28.04 30.69
CA LEU A 447 -5.58 -28.53 30.02
C LEU A 447 -4.78 -27.35 29.47
N THR A 448 -3.58 -27.16 30.01
CA THR A 448 -2.66 -26.06 29.70
C THR A 448 -1.31 -26.60 29.23
N MET A 449 -0.61 -25.80 28.44
CA MET A 449 0.73 -26.12 27.91
C MET A 449 1.77 -25.13 28.46
N PRO A 450 3.07 -25.45 28.39
CA PRO A 450 4.11 -24.56 28.88
C PRO A 450 4.15 -23.27 28.04
N VAL A 451 4.43 -22.15 28.68
CA VAL A 451 4.79 -20.92 27.95
C VAL A 451 6.03 -21.22 27.13
N LEU A 452 5.95 -21.06 25.80
CA LEU A 452 7.14 -21.09 24.94
C LEU A 452 8.01 -19.91 25.36
N GLU A 453 9.08 -20.18 26.11
CA GLU A 453 10.15 -19.21 26.30
C GLU A 453 10.71 -18.93 24.91
N GLU A 454 10.39 -17.76 24.35
CA GLU A 454 11.10 -17.28 23.18
C GLU A 454 12.58 -17.25 23.56
N PRO A 455 13.48 -17.89 22.78
CA PRO A 455 14.90 -17.84 23.08
C PRO A 455 15.26 -16.36 23.27
N GLU A 456 15.88 -16.04 24.39
CA GLU A 456 16.25 -14.68 24.79
C GLU A 456 16.68 -13.92 23.53
N ALA A 457 15.79 -13.03 23.07
CA ALA A 457 16.05 -12.25 21.88
C ALA A 457 17.37 -11.51 22.15
N GLU A 458 18.35 -11.75 21.27
CA GLU A 458 19.65 -11.05 21.18
C GLU A 458 19.60 -9.71 21.94
N GLU A 459 20.30 -9.64 23.07
CA GLU A 459 20.47 -8.48 23.97
C GLU A 459 19.58 -7.28 23.63
N ALA A 460 18.29 -7.39 23.91
CA ALA A 460 17.36 -6.33 23.57
C ALA A 460 17.69 -5.07 24.39
N VAL A 461 18.21 -4.04 23.73
CA VAL A 461 18.59 -2.78 24.34
C VAL A 461 17.39 -2.14 25.05
N LYS A 462 17.45 -2.02 26.38
CA LYS A 462 16.40 -1.45 27.22
C LYS A 462 16.79 -0.07 27.72
N LEU A 463 16.12 0.96 27.22
CA LEU A 463 16.29 2.33 27.68
C LEU A 463 15.41 2.60 28.89
N GLN A 464 15.93 3.30 29.91
CA GLN A 464 15.19 3.73 31.09
C GLN A 464 15.33 5.23 31.32
N PHE A 465 14.21 5.91 31.60
CA PHE A 465 14.18 7.34 31.87
C PHE A 465 13.01 7.67 32.79
N LYS A 466 13.27 8.43 33.88
CA LYS A 466 12.26 8.83 34.90
C LYS A 466 11.37 7.67 35.38
N GLY A 467 11.96 6.51 35.64
CA GLY A 467 11.25 5.30 36.14
C GLY A 467 10.41 4.57 35.09
N ARG A 468 10.54 4.91 33.81
CA ARG A 468 9.87 4.23 32.70
C ARG A 468 10.90 3.51 31.85
N SER A 469 10.52 2.39 31.24
CA SER A 469 11.41 1.60 30.38
C SER A 469 10.82 1.38 28.98
N TRP A 470 11.67 1.39 27.97
CA TRP A 470 11.34 1.06 26.59
C TRP A 470 12.39 0.08 26.03
N VAL A 471 11.92 -1.07 25.52
CA VAL A 471 12.76 -2.02 24.78
C VAL A 471 12.84 -1.55 23.33
N VAL A 472 14.04 -1.22 22.88
CA VAL A 472 14.29 -0.65 21.55
C VAL A 472 14.22 -1.77 20.51
N PRO A 473 13.30 -1.71 19.53
CA PRO A 473 13.25 -2.72 18.48
C PRO A 473 14.51 -2.65 17.59
N ALA A 474 15.01 -3.79 17.10
CA ALA A 474 16.22 -3.86 16.29
C ALA A 474 16.24 -2.89 15.10
N GLY A 475 15.10 -2.66 14.44
CA GLY A 475 14.99 -1.69 13.33
C GLY A 475 15.17 -0.20 13.70
N PHE A 476 15.30 0.11 14.99
CA PHE A 476 15.62 1.43 15.53
C PHE A 476 17.10 1.57 15.89
N LEU A 477 17.85 0.47 15.89
CA LEU A 477 19.29 0.47 16.10
C LEU A 477 19.99 0.52 14.72
N SER A 478 21.09 1.25 14.64
CA SER A 478 21.98 1.21 13.49
C SER A 478 23.42 1.32 13.97
N GLU A 479 24.30 0.53 13.39
CA GLU A 479 25.72 0.52 13.71
C GLU A 479 26.50 1.21 12.58
N GLU A 480 27.37 2.15 12.96
CA GLU A 480 28.36 2.78 12.06
C GLU A 480 29.64 3.05 12.84
N ASP A 481 30.79 2.70 12.26
CA ASP A 481 32.12 2.85 12.88
C ASP A 481 32.21 2.25 14.30
N GLU A 482 31.74 1.00 14.47
CA GLU A 482 31.73 0.26 15.76
C GLU A 482 30.88 0.92 16.87
N GLU A 483 30.12 1.97 16.54
CA GLU A 483 29.21 2.62 17.46
C GLU A 483 27.75 2.36 17.09
N GLN A 484 26.93 2.19 18.12
CA GLN A 484 25.50 1.98 17.96
C GLN A 484 24.74 3.31 18.11
N PHE A 485 23.78 3.54 17.23
CA PHE A 485 22.90 4.71 17.23
C PHE A 485 21.45 4.27 17.38
N VAL A 486 20.66 5.05 18.13
CA VAL A 486 19.21 4.91 18.23
C VAL A 486 18.52 5.92 17.34
N ARG A 487 17.70 5.45 16.42
CA ARG A 487 16.86 6.28 15.55
C ARG A 487 15.61 6.76 16.29
N LEU A 488 15.40 8.06 16.33
CA LEU A 488 14.26 8.71 16.99
C LEU A 488 13.17 9.02 15.98
N ARG A 489 12.30 8.04 15.74
CA ARG A 489 11.14 8.23 14.85
C ARG A 489 10.02 8.98 15.56
N VAL A 490 9.49 9.99 14.86
CA VAL A 490 8.39 10.85 15.31
C VAL A 490 7.10 10.09 15.70
N SER A 491 6.88 8.91 15.12
CA SER A 491 5.73 8.04 15.39
C SER A 491 6.04 6.87 16.34
N CYS A 492 7.20 6.85 17.00
CA CYS A 492 7.57 5.77 17.90
C CYS A 492 6.79 5.82 19.23
N TYR A 493 5.84 4.91 19.39
CA TYR A 493 5.00 4.82 20.59
C TYR A 493 5.80 4.54 21.87
N GLY A 494 6.82 3.67 21.79
CA GLY A 494 7.65 3.33 22.95
C GLY A 494 8.47 4.51 23.47
N LEU A 495 9.07 5.29 22.56
CA LEU A 495 9.79 6.52 22.89
C LEU A 495 8.86 7.58 23.51
N CYS A 496 7.66 7.74 22.96
CA CYS A 496 6.63 8.62 23.53
C CYS A 496 6.32 8.25 25.00
N ILE A 497 6.12 6.95 25.30
CA ILE A 497 5.89 6.49 26.68
C ILE A 497 7.08 6.81 27.58
N LEU A 498 8.29 6.51 27.11
CA LEU A 498 9.54 6.74 27.84
C LEU A 498 9.67 8.20 28.27
N LEU A 499 9.37 9.13 27.37
CA LEU A 499 9.51 10.58 27.58
C LEU A 499 8.43 11.22 28.44
N GLY A 500 7.39 10.49 28.86
CA GLY A 500 6.38 11.06 29.76
C GLY A 500 4.94 10.98 29.28
N CYS A 501 4.67 10.55 28.04
CA CYS A 501 3.28 10.41 27.56
C CYS A 501 2.45 9.55 28.51
N CYS A 502 1.28 10.06 28.91
CA CYS A 502 0.30 9.27 29.63
C CYS A 502 -0.20 8.13 28.71
N LYS A 503 -0.33 6.91 29.23
CA LYS A 503 -0.94 5.76 28.51
C LYS A 503 -2.35 6.05 27.95
N LYS A 504 -2.98 7.15 28.38
CA LYS A 504 -4.32 7.59 28.02
C LYS A 504 -4.40 8.34 26.67
N ILE A 505 -3.28 8.74 26.07
CA ILE A 505 -3.30 9.46 24.78
C ILE A 505 -3.44 8.46 23.63
N ARG A 506 -4.47 8.66 22.79
CA ARG A 506 -4.72 7.82 21.61
C ARG A 506 -3.74 8.22 20.50
N ASN A 507 -2.74 7.38 20.23
CA ASN A 507 -1.68 7.58 19.22
C ASN A 507 -0.74 8.78 19.52
N PRO A 508 0.04 8.75 20.61
CA PRO A 508 1.01 9.79 20.91
C PRO A 508 2.08 9.85 19.81
N SER A 509 2.49 11.07 19.46
CA SER A 509 3.52 11.33 18.44
C SER A 509 4.35 12.53 18.84
N LEU A 510 5.65 12.50 18.52
CA LEU A 510 6.58 13.61 18.68
C LEU A 510 6.49 14.62 17.54
N LYS A 511 5.46 14.56 16.68
CA LYS A 511 5.38 15.40 15.47
C LYS A 511 5.24 16.88 15.78
N ALA A 512 4.56 17.20 16.88
CA ALA A 512 4.40 18.56 17.38
C ALA A 512 5.55 18.98 18.32
N CYS A 513 6.55 18.12 18.54
CA CYS A 513 7.70 18.48 19.37
C CYS A 513 8.57 19.53 18.67
N MET A 514 8.59 20.73 19.25
CA MET A 514 9.45 21.81 18.78
C MET A 514 10.93 21.52 19.02
N ALA A 515 11.30 20.96 20.18
CA ALA A 515 12.67 20.57 20.50
C ALA A 515 13.29 19.60 19.47
N LEU A 516 12.58 18.52 19.11
CA LEU A 516 13.04 17.56 18.09
C LEU A 516 13.15 18.21 16.72
N LYS A 517 12.21 19.10 16.37
CA LYS A 517 12.26 19.86 15.12
C LYS A 517 13.48 20.79 15.08
N GLN A 518 13.74 21.51 16.17
CA GLN A 518 14.93 22.36 16.31
C GLN A 518 16.22 21.55 16.15
N LEU A 519 16.31 20.35 16.71
CA LEU A 519 17.49 19.49 16.54
C LEU A 519 17.66 18.98 15.11
N VAL A 520 16.56 18.59 14.45
CA VAL A 520 16.60 18.20 13.02
C VAL A 520 17.03 19.38 12.16
N ASP A 521 16.53 20.59 12.45
CA ASP A 521 16.91 21.80 11.73
C ASP A 521 18.37 22.20 12.01
N ALA A 522 18.84 22.11 13.26
CA ALA A 522 20.23 22.34 13.65
C ALA A 522 21.19 21.36 12.97
N ARG A 523 20.84 20.06 12.94
CA ARG A 523 21.56 19.04 12.16
C ARG A 523 21.63 19.41 10.70
N ASN A 524 20.50 19.75 10.09
CA ASN A 524 20.45 20.06 8.67
C ASN A 524 21.24 21.33 8.32
N ARG A 525 21.29 22.33 9.21
CA ARG A 525 22.13 23.53 9.06
C ARG A 525 23.62 23.19 9.14
N LYS A 526 24.06 22.44 10.16
CA LYS A 526 25.47 22.05 10.29
C LYS A 526 25.94 21.19 9.11
N LEU A 527 25.06 20.39 8.50
CA LEU A 527 25.34 19.60 7.29
C LEU A 527 25.24 20.40 5.97
N GLY A 528 24.89 21.68 6.01
CA GLY A 528 24.69 22.49 4.80
C GLY A 528 23.53 22.02 3.91
N LEU A 529 22.56 21.28 4.47
CA LEU A 529 21.39 20.77 3.74
C LEU A 529 20.26 21.80 3.60
N VAL A 530 20.36 22.92 4.33
CA VAL A 530 19.43 24.06 4.29
C VAL A 530 20.25 25.33 4.04
N GLU A 531 19.84 26.15 3.08
CA GLU A 531 20.45 27.45 2.82
C GLU A 531 20.08 28.42 3.95
N GLU A 532 21.07 29.10 4.56
CA GLU A 532 20.80 30.23 5.46
C GLU A 532 20.11 31.35 4.67
N GLU A 533 18.91 31.76 5.12
CA GLU A 533 18.12 32.80 4.44
C GLU A 533 18.75 34.22 4.56
N ASP A 534 19.83 34.38 5.32
CA ASP A 534 20.37 35.68 5.75
C ASP A 534 21.27 36.43 4.74
N LYS A 535 21.32 35.99 3.48
CA LYS A 535 22.02 36.75 2.42
C LYS A 535 21.21 36.98 1.15
N LYS A 536 19.89 37.16 1.26
CA LYS A 536 19.16 37.90 0.23
C LYS A 536 19.14 39.37 0.65
N PRO A 537 19.96 40.25 0.04
CA PRO A 537 19.80 41.68 0.27
C PRO A 537 18.36 42.06 -0.07
N LYS A 538 17.63 42.61 0.91
CA LYS A 538 16.39 43.34 0.64
C LYS A 538 16.79 44.64 -0.04
N LEU A 539 17.03 44.57 -1.34
CA LEU A 539 17.31 45.74 -2.15
C LEU A 539 16.12 45.90 -3.09
N PHE A 540 15.23 46.84 -2.75
CA PHE A 540 14.47 47.50 -3.79
C PHE A 540 15.50 48.07 -4.77
N GLY A 541 15.56 47.44 -5.95
CA GLY A 541 16.43 47.71 -7.08
C GLY A 541 15.96 46.79 -8.21
N ASP A 542 15.44 47.39 -9.27
CA ASP A 542 14.46 46.84 -10.20
C ASP A 542 14.90 45.62 -11.05
N ASP A 543 13.89 44.81 -11.42
CA ASP A 543 13.77 44.04 -12.66
C ASP A 543 14.87 43.05 -13.08
N GLU A 544 15.19 42.05 -12.23
CA GLU A 544 15.75 40.78 -12.73
C GLU A 544 14.97 39.56 -12.23
N ARG A 545 14.55 38.73 -13.20
CA ARG A 545 13.76 37.51 -12.99
C ARG A 545 14.51 36.52 -12.08
N PRO A 546 13.82 35.83 -11.16
CA PRO A 546 14.45 34.87 -10.27
C PRO A 546 15.08 33.72 -11.06
N SER A 547 16.39 33.54 -10.94
CA SER A 547 17.11 32.41 -11.52
C SER A 547 16.69 31.08 -10.87
N PRO A 548 16.61 29.99 -11.63
CA PRO A 548 16.13 28.70 -11.14
C PRO A 548 17.09 28.16 -10.06
N LYS A 549 16.52 27.80 -8.89
CA LYS A 549 17.24 27.18 -7.77
C LYS A 549 18.05 25.96 -8.26
N ARG A 550 19.35 26.13 -8.42
CA ARG A 550 20.31 25.04 -8.69
C ARG A 550 20.34 24.13 -7.46
N LYS A 551 19.93 22.87 -7.61
CA LYS A 551 20.17 21.83 -6.61
C LYS A 551 21.69 21.63 -6.50
N ARG A 552 22.31 22.12 -5.42
CA ARG A 552 23.70 21.76 -5.09
C ARG A 552 23.77 20.27 -4.76
N LYS A 553 24.74 19.59 -5.35
CA LYS A 553 25.12 18.21 -5.02
C LYS A 553 25.76 18.26 -3.62
N ALA A 554 25.25 17.48 -2.67
CA ALA A 554 25.79 17.45 -1.30
C ALA A 554 27.30 17.17 -1.36
N GLN A 555 28.08 18.01 -0.67
CA GLN A 555 29.52 17.83 -0.52
C GLN A 555 29.73 16.53 0.28
N ALA A 556 30.65 15.67 -0.17
CA ALA A 556 30.92 14.40 0.51
C ALA A 556 31.38 14.72 1.94
N LEU A 557 30.60 14.30 2.94
CA LEU A 557 30.92 14.54 4.33
C LEU A 557 32.05 13.61 4.76
N GLU A 558 33.13 14.17 5.33
CA GLU A 558 34.34 13.44 5.74
C GLU A 558 34.18 12.69 7.08
N SER A 559 33.13 12.95 7.87
CA SER A 559 32.85 12.26 9.14
C SER A 559 31.39 11.79 9.24
N PRO A 560 31.11 10.54 9.66
CA PRO A 560 29.74 10.03 9.83
C PRO A 560 29.05 10.54 11.11
N LYS A 561 29.79 11.24 11.98
CA LYS A 561 29.32 11.79 13.25
C LYS A 561 29.26 13.31 13.21
N LEU A 562 28.29 13.86 13.92
CA LEU A 562 28.05 15.28 14.05
C LEU A 562 27.64 15.64 15.47
N ASP A 563 28.37 16.54 16.11
CA ASP A 563 28.03 17.05 17.42
C ASP A 563 27.04 18.22 17.31
N LEU A 564 25.90 18.13 18.01
CA LEU A 564 24.87 19.16 18.05
C LEU A 564 24.81 19.81 19.44
N ASP A 565 24.94 21.12 19.47
CA ASP A 565 24.70 21.91 20.68
C ASP A 565 23.19 21.95 20.95
N LEU A 566 22.78 21.58 22.17
CA LEU A 566 21.39 21.67 22.59
C LEU A 566 21.01 23.15 22.76
N PRO A 567 19.90 23.63 22.16
CA PRO A 567 19.50 25.03 22.19
C PRO A 567 19.35 25.67 23.57
N ASP A 568 19.05 24.86 24.59
CA ASP A 568 18.90 25.28 25.99
C ASP A 568 20.25 25.39 26.74
N GLY A 569 21.36 25.08 26.07
CA GLY A 569 22.70 25.06 26.67
C GLY A 569 22.96 23.86 27.57
N SER A 570 22.10 22.83 27.57
CA SER A 570 22.24 21.65 28.44
C SER A 570 23.37 20.68 28.02
N GLY A 571 24.06 20.98 26.92
CA GLY A 571 25.27 20.29 26.49
C GLY A 571 25.28 19.99 24.99
N ILE A 572 26.13 19.05 24.62
CA ILE A 572 26.32 18.58 23.23
C ILE A 572 25.78 17.15 23.13
N VAL A 573 25.09 16.85 22.02
CA VAL A 573 24.61 15.52 21.65
C VAL A 573 25.21 15.08 20.32
N THR A 574 25.84 13.91 20.31
CA THR A 574 26.41 13.32 19.09
C THR A 574 25.34 12.60 18.28
N VAL A 575 25.19 12.99 17.02
CA VAL A 575 24.21 12.42 16.09
C VAL A 575 24.87 11.90 14.83
N LYS A 576 24.18 10.99 14.16
CA LYS A 576 24.57 10.46 12.86
C LYS A 576 24.36 11.48 11.74
N ALA A 577 25.35 11.64 10.87
CA ALA A 577 25.24 12.42 9.66
C ALA A 577 24.23 11.79 8.68
N VAL A 578 23.44 12.64 8.01
CA VAL A 578 22.37 12.18 7.10
C VAL A 578 22.56 12.72 5.69
N LYS A 579 22.06 11.96 4.70
CA LYS A 579 22.12 12.38 3.29
C LYS A 579 20.96 13.30 2.90
N TRP A 580 19.85 13.26 3.64
CA TRP A 580 18.63 13.99 3.27
C TRP A 580 18.02 14.71 4.47
N THR A 581 17.43 15.89 4.22
CA THR A 581 16.81 16.75 5.24
C THR A 581 15.67 16.09 6.03
N ARG A 582 15.03 15.09 5.44
CA ARG A 582 13.84 14.41 6.00
C ARG A 582 14.15 13.12 6.76
N GLU A 583 15.42 12.72 6.87
CA GLU A 583 15.78 11.53 7.64
C GLU A 583 15.57 11.76 9.14
N ASP A 584 15.06 10.72 9.81
CA ASP A 584 14.87 10.68 11.27
C ASP A 584 16.21 10.98 11.97
N LEU A 585 16.16 11.66 13.12
CA LEU A 585 17.35 11.91 13.94
C LEU A 585 17.86 10.60 14.52
N SER A 586 19.14 10.28 14.37
CA SER A 586 19.75 9.09 15.01
C SER A 586 20.86 9.56 15.95
N VAL A 587 20.78 9.13 17.21
CA VAL A 587 21.61 9.64 18.32
C VAL A 587 22.45 8.50 18.87
N LEU A 588 23.69 8.78 19.28
CA LEU A 588 24.60 7.79 19.85
C LEU A 588 23.94 7.06 21.03
N LEU A 589 24.01 5.73 21.05
CA LEU A 589 23.48 4.87 22.11
C LEU A 589 24.43 4.89 23.32
N GLU A 590 24.54 6.05 23.95
CA GLU A 590 25.30 6.25 25.18
C GLU A 590 24.38 6.88 26.23
N ALA A 591 24.49 6.41 27.48
CA ALA A 591 23.58 6.80 28.55
C ALA A 591 23.56 8.33 28.77
N GLU A 592 24.72 8.98 28.75
CA GLU A 592 24.84 10.42 28.95
C GLU A 592 24.17 11.22 27.82
N GLN A 593 24.40 10.80 26.56
CA GLN A 593 23.87 11.46 25.37
C GLN A 593 22.34 11.40 25.35
N LEU A 594 21.79 10.21 25.62
CA LEU A 594 20.34 10.00 25.67
C LEU A 594 19.71 10.71 26.87
N GLU A 595 20.37 10.75 28.03
CA GLU A 595 19.84 11.46 29.19
C GLU A 595 19.77 12.98 28.95
N ARG A 596 20.82 13.59 28.39
CA ARG A 596 20.83 15.01 28.02
C ARG A 596 19.73 15.31 27.01
N LEU A 597 19.64 14.50 25.96
CA LEU A 597 18.61 14.64 24.95
C LEU A 597 17.20 14.53 25.55
N PHE A 598 16.93 13.51 26.37
CA PHE A 598 15.62 13.29 26.97
C PHE A 598 15.24 14.39 27.97
N LYS A 599 16.22 14.98 28.68
CA LYS A 599 16.00 16.17 29.52
C LYS A 599 15.62 17.38 28.69
N PHE A 600 16.38 17.70 27.64
CA PHE A 600 16.09 18.81 26.73
C PHE A 600 14.71 18.66 26.08
N LEU A 601 14.44 17.48 25.55
CA LEU A 601 13.16 17.10 25.01
C LEU A 601 12.03 17.41 26.00
N VAL A 602 12.11 16.92 27.25
CA VAL A 602 11.06 17.07 28.25
C VAL A 602 10.92 18.50 28.79
N ALA A 603 11.99 19.30 28.79
CA ALA A 603 11.99 20.67 29.29
C ALA A 603 11.14 21.63 28.44
N GLU A 604 11.11 21.44 27.12
CA GLU A 604 10.39 22.29 26.15
C GLU A 604 8.86 22.08 26.12
N GLU A 605 8.25 21.66 27.24
CA GLU A 605 6.81 21.36 27.38
C GLU A 605 6.19 20.70 26.14
N PHE A 606 6.43 19.41 25.96
CA PHE A 606 5.82 18.67 24.85
C PHE A 606 4.30 18.67 24.91
N SER A 607 3.65 19.30 23.92
CA SER A 607 2.26 19.00 23.61
C SER A 607 2.17 17.68 22.83
N PHE A 608 1.67 16.63 23.49
CA PHE A 608 1.22 15.39 22.82
C PHE A 608 -0.18 15.54 22.22
N GLU A 609 -0.86 16.64 22.54
CA GLU A 609 -2.00 17.10 21.78
C GLU A 609 -1.44 17.72 20.49
N ALA A 610 -1.13 16.85 19.52
CA ALA A 610 -1.26 17.30 18.15
C ALA A 610 -2.64 17.96 18.06
N GLU A 611 -2.74 19.16 17.46
CA GLU A 611 -4.02 19.68 17.01
C GLU A 611 -4.70 18.53 16.30
N SER A 612 -5.66 17.88 16.96
CA SER A 612 -6.50 16.91 16.30
C SER A 612 -7.09 17.77 15.20
N ARG A 613 -6.77 17.49 13.93
CA ARG A 613 -7.49 18.12 12.83
C ARG A 613 -8.93 17.90 13.19
N GLY A 614 -9.59 18.97 13.65
CA GLY A 614 -10.87 18.88 14.30
C GLY A 614 -11.82 18.43 13.22
N TYR A 615 -12.01 17.11 13.10
CA TYR A 615 -13.08 16.58 12.30
C TYR A 615 -14.32 16.96 13.11
N ARG A 616 -14.89 18.12 12.79
CA ARG A 616 -16.21 18.53 13.24
C ARG A 616 -17.11 17.33 12.91
N LYS A 617 -17.50 16.57 13.94
CA LYS A 617 -18.51 15.52 13.83
C LYS A 617 -19.83 16.22 13.54
N THR A 618 -20.03 16.61 12.28
CA THR A 618 -21.33 17.04 11.77
C THR A 618 -22.04 15.82 11.19
N GLY A 619 -23.21 15.50 11.73
CA GLY A 619 -24.04 14.33 11.40
C GLY A 619 -24.51 13.53 12.63
N ASN A 620 -25.31 12.48 12.40
CA ASN A 620 -26.08 11.65 13.36
C ASN A 620 -25.30 10.97 14.53
N HIS A 621 -24.03 11.28 14.73
CA HIS A 621 -23.21 10.78 15.85
C HIS A 621 -22.72 11.88 16.80
N ALA A 622 -23.33 13.07 16.75
CA ALA A 622 -23.21 14.06 17.82
C ALA A 622 -23.83 13.48 19.10
N LYS A 623 -23.07 13.42 20.20
CA LYS A 623 -23.60 13.01 21.51
C LYS A 623 -24.68 14.02 21.92
N LYS A 624 -25.93 13.57 22.07
CA LYS A 624 -26.99 14.39 22.69
C LYS A 624 -26.61 14.68 24.16
N PRO A 625 -26.79 15.92 24.65
CA PRO A 625 -26.57 16.23 26.06
C PRO A 625 -27.55 15.45 26.93
N LYS A 626 -27.06 14.93 28.06
CA LYS A 626 -27.86 14.17 29.03
C LYS A 626 -28.75 15.18 29.76
N MET A 627 -30.05 15.19 29.46
CA MET A 627 -31.04 16.01 30.18
C MET A 627 -31.14 15.49 31.63
N ARG A 628 -31.13 16.42 32.60
CA ARG A 628 -31.54 16.15 33.99
C ARG A 628 -33.06 16.05 34.02
N ASP A 629 -33.57 15.07 34.74
CA ASP A 629 -35.01 14.84 34.89
C ASP A 629 -35.67 15.98 35.70
N PRO A 630 -36.91 16.40 35.36
CA PRO A 630 -37.62 17.46 36.09
C PRO A 630 -38.28 16.92 37.37
N GLU A 631 -38.26 17.75 38.42
CA GLU A 631 -38.96 17.54 39.70
C GLU A 631 -40.49 17.45 39.50
N GLU A 632 -41.12 16.51 40.21
CA GLU A 632 -42.57 16.28 40.24
C GLU A 632 -43.32 17.44 40.93
N PRO A 633 -44.53 17.82 40.47
CA PRO A 633 -45.35 18.83 41.12
C PRO A 633 -46.14 18.23 42.29
N SER A 634 -46.13 18.96 43.42
CA SER A 634 -46.86 18.68 44.65
C SER A 634 -48.38 18.87 44.49
N GLU A 635 -49.17 17.85 44.86
CA GLU A 635 -50.61 17.94 45.09
C GLU A 635 -50.91 18.47 46.51
N SER A 636 -51.74 19.52 46.61
CA SER A 636 -52.62 19.78 47.76
C SER A 636 -53.80 20.67 47.34
N ASP A 637 -55.00 20.14 47.60
CA ASP A 637 -56.39 20.66 47.53
C ASP A 637 -57.00 21.06 46.16
#